data_AF-A0A7X6PXX6-F1
#
_entry.id   AF-A0A7X6PXX6-F1
#
_cell.length_a   1.000
_cell.length_b   1.000
_cell.length_c   1.000
_cell.angle_alpha   90.00
_cell.angle_beta   90.00
_cell.angle_gamma   90.00
#
_symmetry.space_group_name_H-M   'P 1'
#
loop_
_entity.id
_entity.type
_entity.pdbx_description
1 polymer ?
#
loop_
_entity_poly.entity_id
_entity_poly.type
_entity_poly.pdbx_seq_one_letter_code
_entity_poly.pdbx_strand_id
1 'polypeptide(L)'
;MVSLSKADIIKQKRLHKLAQTLQLKKPWEFFESIGVFAVSLVGRNTPFYCIFLHDTIIVCPNNSALAGLMYLSEQESMPEIQRFRYQQHLALYFERLEDISEADYRLLLDFDVEPVDHKYPVFESVMPAIMPDQLVQREIQIMLDVLKQVSDSMDEIEAIIALNHDVNTQIVHRYFDFDAKQWTFGLLDMIALDVSVPPFKLNESQIEALQAQPKHELALEIDIAYTPIMM
;
A
#
# COMPACT_ATOMS: atom_id res chain seq x y z
N MET A 1 26.20 5.29 -7.81
CA MET A 1 25.61 3.93 -8.00
C MET A 1 26.15 3.04 -6.92
N VAL A 2 25.32 2.68 -5.94
CA VAL A 2 25.66 1.66 -4.94
C VAL A 2 25.58 0.31 -5.65
N SER A 3 26.63 -0.52 -5.65
CA SER A 3 26.55 -1.83 -6.28
C SER A 3 25.64 -2.72 -5.45
N LEU A 4 24.48 -3.10 -6.00
CA LEU A 4 23.56 -4.05 -5.38
C LEU A 4 24.30 -5.36 -5.08
N SER A 5 24.01 -5.96 -3.93
CA SER A 5 24.59 -7.26 -3.62
C SER A 5 23.97 -8.33 -4.54
N LYS A 6 24.69 -9.45 -4.77
CA LYS A 6 24.13 -10.58 -5.52
C LYS A 6 22.80 -11.08 -4.95
N ALA A 7 22.66 -11.02 -3.61
CA ALA A 7 21.43 -11.42 -2.94
C ALA A 7 20.25 -10.49 -3.29
N ASP A 8 20.50 -9.18 -3.38
CA ASP A 8 19.47 -8.19 -3.73
C ASP A 8 19.00 -8.35 -5.17
N ILE A 9 19.94 -8.59 -6.09
CA ILE A 9 19.63 -8.87 -7.50
C ILE A 9 18.73 -10.10 -7.61
N ILE A 10 19.04 -11.18 -6.87
CA ILE A 10 18.21 -12.39 -6.86
C ILE A 10 16.80 -12.10 -6.32
N LYS A 11 16.67 -11.29 -5.26
CA LYS A 11 15.37 -10.93 -4.70
C LYS A 11 14.54 -10.09 -5.67
N GLN A 12 15.15 -9.07 -6.28
CA GLN A 12 14.47 -8.25 -7.29
C GLN A 12 14.03 -9.10 -8.49
N LYS A 13 14.91 -9.96 -9.01
CA LYS A 13 14.56 -10.88 -10.10
C LYS A 13 13.37 -11.78 -9.73
N ARG A 14 13.35 -12.34 -8.52
CA ARG A 14 12.22 -13.15 -8.03
C ARG A 14 10.92 -12.34 -7.96
N LEU A 15 11.00 -11.11 -7.45
CA LEU A 15 9.84 -10.22 -7.33
C LEU A 15 9.24 -9.91 -8.71
N HIS A 16 10.06 -9.54 -9.71
CA HIS A 16 9.56 -9.25 -11.06
C HIS A 16 9.01 -10.50 -11.76
N LYS A 17 9.67 -11.66 -11.59
CA LYS A 17 9.17 -12.94 -12.13
C LYS A 17 7.83 -13.36 -11.54
N LEU A 18 7.64 -13.11 -10.24
CA LEU A 18 6.37 -13.33 -9.57
C LEU A 18 5.30 -12.37 -10.09
N ALA A 19 5.63 -11.09 -10.28
CA ALA A 19 4.70 -10.13 -10.86
C ALA A 19 4.28 -10.48 -12.30
N GLN A 20 5.19 -10.96 -13.15
CA GLN A 20 4.84 -11.50 -14.47
C GLN A 20 3.85 -12.68 -14.36
N THR A 21 4.07 -13.57 -13.39
CA THR A 21 3.17 -14.71 -13.15
C THR A 21 1.78 -14.23 -12.74
N LEU A 22 1.71 -13.24 -11.84
CA LEU A 22 0.45 -12.61 -11.47
C LEU A 22 -0.22 -11.91 -12.66
N GLN A 23 0.55 -11.28 -13.54
CA GLN A 23 0.02 -10.65 -14.74
C GLN A 23 -0.71 -11.65 -15.66
N LEU A 24 -0.19 -12.86 -15.76
CA LEU A 24 -0.83 -13.96 -16.49
C LEU A 24 -2.06 -14.52 -15.75
N LYS A 25 -2.00 -14.61 -14.41
CA LYS A 25 -3.11 -15.08 -13.58
C LYS A 25 -4.25 -14.06 -13.44
N LYS A 26 -3.98 -12.77 -13.68
CA LYS A 26 -4.93 -11.65 -13.59
C LYS A 26 -5.73 -11.63 -12.28
N PRO A 27 -5.07 -11.57 -11.11
CA PRO A 27 -5.75 -11.66 -9.80
C PRO A 27 -6.84 -10.62 -9.61
N TRP A 28 -6.70 -9.45 -10.22
CA TRP A 28 -7.69 -8.38 -10.16
C TRP A 28 -9.06 -8.77 -10.71
N GLU A 29 -9.15 -9.69 -11.68
CA GLU A 29 -10.46 -10.12 -12.21
C GLU A 29 -11.33 -10.80 -11.14
N PHE A 30 -10.71 -11.38 -10.11
CA PHE A 30 -11.40 -11.99 -8.98
C PHE A 30 -11.36 -11.08 -7.74
N PHE A 31 -10.17 -10.65 -7.33
CA PHE A 31 -9.98 -9.99 -6.05
C PHE A 31 -10.61 -8.59 -5.97
N GLU A 32 -10.82 -7.91 -7.10
CA GLU A 32 -11.56 -6.63 -7.12
C GLU A 32 -13.00 -6.82 -6.60
N SER A 33 -13.62 -7.98 -6.86
CA SER A 33 -14.99 -8.29 -6.42
C SER A 33 -15.11 -8.64 -4.93
N ILE A 34 -14.00 -9.04 -4.28
CA ILE A 34 -14.01 -9.40 -2.86
C ILE A 34 -13.67 -8.22 -1.94
N GLY A 35 -13.32 -7.06 -2.50
CA GLY A 35 -12.95 -5.86 -1.78
C GLY A 35 -11.50 -5.89 -1.31
N VAL A 36 -11.29 -5.82 0.02
CA VAL A 36 -9.95 -5.81 0.61
C VAL A 36 -9.50 -7.25 0.92
N PHE A 37 -8.27 -7.58 0.57
CA PHE A 37 -7.66 -8.87 0.89
C PHE A 37 -6.50 -8.70 1.89
N ALA A 38 -6.65 -9.24 3.10
CA ALA A 38 -5.63 -9.15 4.14
C ALA A 38 -4.66 -10.35 4.11
N VAL A 39 -3.37 -10.08 4.30
CA VAL A 39 -2.31 -11.10 4.39
C VAL A 39 -1.51 -10.91 5.68
N SER A 40 -1.59 -11.87 6.60
CA SER A 40 -0.73 -11.91 7.79
C SER A 40 0.51 -12.76 7.54
N LEU A 41 1.66 -12.10 7.37
CA LEU A 41 2.94 -12.79 7.25
C LEU A 41 3.41 -13.35 8.61
N VAL A 42 4.05 -14.51 8.59
CA VAL A 42 4.63 -15.14 9.79
C VAL A 42 5.61 -14.17 10.47
N GLY A 43 5.44 -13.96 11.77
CA GLY A 43 6.27 -13.03 12.55
C GLY A 43 5.85 -11.56 12.45
N ARG A 44 4.69 -11.25 11.84
CA ARG A 44 4.09 -9.91 11.85
C ARG A 44 2.74 -9.95 12.58
N ASN A 45 2.53 -8.99 13.47
CA ASN A 45 1.30 -8.89 14.26
C ASN A 45 0.17 -8.18 13.50
N THR A 46 0.51 -7.41 12.47
CA THR A 46 -0.45 -6.62 11.68
C THR A 46 -0.47 -7.14 10.26
N PRO A 47 -1.65 -7.40 9.68
CA PRO A 47 -1.76 -7.81 8.29
C PRO A 47 -1.39 -6.68 7.33
N PHE A 48 -0.99 -7.07 6.13
CA PHE A 48 -0.92 -6.21 4.96
C PHE A 48 -2.26 -6.28 4.23
N TYR A 49 -2.77 -5.14 3.77
CA TYR A 49 -4.05 -5.07 3.07
C TYR A 49 -3.81 -4.84 1.59
N CYS A 50 -4.25 -5.78 0.76
CA CYS A 50 -4.16 -5.71 -0.69
C CYS A 50 -5.47 -5.18 -1.25
N ILE A 51 -5.36 -4.17 -2.12
CA ILE A 51 -6.47 -3.62 -2.90
C ILE A 51 -6.11 -3.77 -4.37
N PHE A 52 -7.09 -4.18 -5.17
CA PHE A 52 -6.94 -4.44 -6.59
C PHE A 52 -7.77 -3.41 -7.35
N LEU A 53 -7.13 -2.64 -8.23
CA LEU A 53 -7.77 -1.61 -9.03
C LEU A 53 -7.35 -1.84 -10.48
N HIS A 54 -8.22 -2.47 -11.27
CA HIS A 54 -7.83 -2.97 -12.60
C HIS A 54 -6.53 -3.77 -12.51
N ASP A 55 -5.54 -3.50 -13.35
CA ASP A 55 -4.25 -4.20 -13.32
C ASP A 55 -3.29 -3.72 -12.22
N THR A 56 -3.72 -2.88 -11.29
CA THR A 56 -2.88 -2.39 -10.19
C THR A 56 -3.13 -3.17 -8.90
N ILE A 57 -2.04 -3.51 -8.20
CA ILE A 57 -2.09 -4.10 -6.84
C ILE A 57 -1.47 -3.11 -5.85
N ILE A 58 -2.28 -2.61 -4.93
CA ILE A 58 -1.87 -1.70 -3.85
C ILE A 58 -1.78 -2.50 -2.55
N VAL A 59 -0.67 -2.38 -1.83
CA VAL A 59 -0.40 -3.07 -0.57
C VAL A 59 -0.21 -2.04 0.55
N CYS A 60 -1.21 -1.90 1.41
CA CYS A 60 -1.18 -1.05 2.59
C CYS A 60 -0.54 -1.81 3.78
N PRO A 61 0.51 -1.27 4.43
CA PRO A 61 1.26 -2.01 5.44
C PRO A 61 0.61 -2.15 6.81
N ASN A 62 -0.48 -1.41 7.09
CA ASN A 62 -1.17 -1.42 8.38
C ASN A 62 -2.57 -0.80 8.27
N ASN A 63 -3.32 -0.80 9.38
CA ASN A 63 -4.69 -0.27 9.45
C ASN A 63 -4.75 1.23 9.13
N SER A 64 -3.78 2.02 9.59
CA SER A 64 -3.73 3.47 9.33
C SER A 64 -3.51 3.78 7.85
N ALA A 65 -2.68 2.99 7.17
CA ALA A 65 -2.47 3.08 5.74
C ALA A 65 -3.73 2.76 4.94
N LEU A 66 -4.45 1.70 5.32
CA LEU A 66 -5.73 1.36 4.69
C LEU A 66 -6.78 2.47 4.92
N ALA A 67 -6.90 2.95 6.16
CA ALA A 67 -7.83 4.03 6.51
C ALA A 67 -7.50 5.32 5.76
N GLY A 68 -6.22 5.67 5.61
CA GLY A 68 -5.78 6.81 4.81
C GLY A 68 -6.18 6.70 3.34
N LEU A 69 -6.03 5.51 2.74
CA LEU A 69 -6.45 5.27 1.36
C LEU A 69 -7.97 5.35 1.19
N MET A 70 -8.74 4.78 2.12
CA MET A 70 -10.21 4.87 2.10
C MET A 70 -10.68 6.32 2.27
N TYR A 71 -10.08 7.06 3.20
CA TYR A 71 -10.36 8.48 3.36
C TYR A 71 -10.08 9.27 2.08
N LEU A 72 -8.97 9.01 1.39
CA LEU A 72 -8.68 9.66 0.11
C LEU A 72 -9.73 9.37 -0.96
N SER A 73 -10.31 8.17 -0.97
CA SER A 73 -11.36 7.80 -1.92
C SER A 73 -12.66 8.61 -1.73
N GLU A 74 -12.91 9.09 -0.51
CA GLU A 74 -14.08 9.92 -0.19
C GLU A 74 -13.84 11.43 -0.44
N GLN A 75 -12.59 11.84 -0.68
CA GLN A 75 -12.19 13.25 -0.74
C GLN A 75 -11.89 13.71 -2.17
N GLU A 76 -12.92 13.76 -3.01
CA GLU A 76 -12.81 14.14 -4.43
C GLU A 76 -12.13 15.51 -4.65
N SER A 77 -12.45 16.50 -3.80
CA SER A 77 -11.96 17.87 -3.94
C SER A 77 -10.60 18.15 -3.29
N MET A 78 -9.94 17.14 -2.71
CA MET A 78 -8.64 17.34 -2.05
C MET A 78 -7.55 17.65 -3.09
N PRO A 79 -6.80 18.77 -2.94
CA PRO A 79 -5.67 19.07 -3.82
C PRO A 79 -4.63 17.95 -3.82
N GLU A 80 -4.06 17.63 -4.99
CA GLU A 80 -3.11 16.51 -5.17
C GLU A 80 -1.96 16.52 -4.16
N ILE A 81 -1.36 17.69 -3.94
CA ILE A 81 -0.23 17.82 -2.99
C ILE A 81 -0.61 17.47 -1.55
N GLN A 82 -1.88 17.64 -1.17
CA GLN A 82 -2.37 17.26 0.15
C GLN A 82 -2.65 15.76 0.25
N ARG A 83 -2.96 15.11 -0.88
CA ARG A 83 -3.23 13.67 -0.93
C ARG A 83 -2.01 12.85 -0.50
N PHE A 84 -0.80 13.30 -0.83
CA PHE A 84 0.45 12.64 -0.41
C PHE A 84 0.58 12.46 1.10
N ARG A 85 -0.11 13.25 1.93
CA ARG A 85 -0.07 13.12 3.40
C ARG A 85 -0.77 11.87 3.92
N TYR A 86 -1.69 11.31 3.14
CA TYR A 86 -2.53 10.18 3.55
C TYR A 86 -2.20 8.89 2.79
N GLN A 87 -1.35 8.97 1.77
CA GLN A 87 -0.91 7.81 1.01
C GLN A 87 0.25 7.12 1.74
N GLN A 88 0.03 5.86 2.10
CA GLN A 88 1.09 4.96 2.53
C GLN A 88 0.83 3.57 1.95
N HIS A 89 1.58 3.18 0.92
CA HIS A 89 1.41 1.89 0.29
C HIS A 89 2.63 1.49 -0.52
N LEU A 90 2.71 0.21 -0.85
CA LEU A 90 3.54 -0.30 -1.95
C LEU A 90 2.61 -0.58 -3.12
N ALA A 91 3.03 -0.30 -4.34
CA ALA A 91 2.25 -0.58 -5.54
C ALA A 91 3.01 -1.47 -6.52
N LEU A 92 2.24 -2.28 -7.24
CA LEU A 92 2.64 -2.97 -8.46
C LEU A 92 1.71 -2.50 -9.58
N TYR A 93 2.30 -1.88 -10.60
CA TYR A 93 1.66 -1.47 -11.84
C TYR A 93 2.14 -2.35 -13.00
N PHE A 94 1.39 -2.37 -14.10
CA PHE A 94 1.85 -2.94 -15.37
C PHE A 94 1.83 -1.88 -16.46
N GLU A 95 3.01 -1.41 -16.82
CA GLU A 95 3.22 -0.26 -17.69
C GLU A 95 3.74 -0.67 -19.05
N ARG A 96 3.43 0.14 -20.07
CA ARG A 96 3.99 -0.06 -21.41
C ARG A 96 5.43 0.41 -21.45
N LEU A 97 6.18 -0.08 -22.44
CA LEU A 97 7.58 0.29 -22.63
C LEU A 97 7.80 1.82 -22.74
N GLU A 98 6.82 2.54 -23.29
CA GLU A 98 6.88 4.00 -23.47
C GLU A 98 6.87 4.79 -22.16
N ASP A 99 6.36 4.19 -21.07
CA ASP A 99 6.21 4.80 -19.76
C ASP A 99 7.33 4.39 -18.78
N ILE A 100 8.26 3.52 -19.22
CA ILE A 100 9.34 2.98 -18.40
C ILE A 100 10.64 3.71 -18.68
N SER A 101 11.35 4.09 -17.62
CA SER A 101 12.67 4.73 -17.75
C SER A 101 13.69 3.79 -18.39
N GLU A 102 14.66 4.33 -19.13
CA GLU A 102 15.71 3.51 -19.75
C GLU A 102 16.52 2.72 -18.69
N ALA A 103 16.70 3.28 -17.50
CA ALA A 103 17.40 2.63 -16.40
C ALA A 103 16.63 1.40 -15.89
N ASP A 104 15.31 1.54 -15.70
CA ASP A 104 14.45 0.45 -15.24
C ASP A 104 14.30 -0.62 -16.32
N TYR A 105 14.19 -0.23 -17.58
CA TYR A 105 14.15 -1.19 -18.70
C TYR A 105 15.41 -2.05 -18.76
N ARG A 106 16.60 -1.48 -18.54
CA ARG A 106 17.85 -2.27 -18.46
C ARG A 106 17.82 -3.28 -17.31
N LEU A 107 17.30 -2.89 -16.14
CA LEU A 107 17.13 -3.82 -15.02
C LEU A 107 16.19 -4.98 -15.36
N LEU A 108 15.08 -4.69 -16.05
CA LEU A 108 14.15 -5.71 -16.51
C LEU A 108 14.82 -6.72 -17.45
N LEU A 109 15.66 -6.25 -18.38
CA LEU A 109 16.46 -7.11 -19.26
C LEU A 109 17.46 -7.97 -18.47
N ASP A 110 18.17 -7.39 -17.51
CA ASP A 110 19.11 -8.13 -16.65
C ASP A 110 18.41 -9.22 -15.80
N PHE A 111 17.13 -9.01 -15.50
CA PHE A 111 16.29 -9.95 -14.76
C PHE A 111 15.59 -10.99 -15.67
N ASP A 112 15.87 -10.97 -16.97
CA ASP A 112 15.19 -11.75 -18.01
C ASP A 112 13.66 -11.56 -18.00
N VAL A 113 13.17 -10.37 -17.66
CA VAL A 113 11.73 -10.05 -17.60
C VAL A 113 11.23 -9.71 -18.99
N GLU A 114 10.21 -10.43 -19.45
CA GLU A 114 9.56 -10.27 -20.74
C GLU A 114 8.21 -9.55 -20.58
N PRO A 115 7.76 -8.78 -21.57
CA PRO A 115 6.45 -8.15 -21.49
C PRO A 115 5.34 -9.21 -21.60
N VAL A 116 4.32 -9.08 -20.76
CA VAL A 116 3.04 -9.80 -20.92
C VAL A 116 2.00 -8.78 -21.34
N ASP A 117 1.20 -9.06 -22.37
CA ASP A 117 0.22 -8.12 -22.94
C ASP A 117 0.84 -6.72 -23.22
N HIS A 118 2.08 -6.69 -23.71
CA HIS A 118 2.87 -5.48 -24.00
C HIS A 118 3.18 -4.59 -22.79
N LYS A 119 3.06 -5.12 -21.57
CA LYS A 119 3.32 -4.40 -20.33
C LYS A 119 4.38 -5.10 -19.47
N TYR A 120 5.09 -4.32 -18.66
CA TYR A 120 6.09 -4.79 -17.70
C TYR A 120 5.70 -4.40 -16.28
N PRO A 121 6.08 -5.22 -15.27
CA PRO A 121 5.84 -4.89 -13.88
C PRO A 121 6.72 -3.72 -13.42
N VAL A 122 6.10 -2.72 -12.81
CA VAL A 122 6.77 -1.56 -12.19
C VAL A 122 6.34 -1.49 -10.72
N PHE A 123 7.28 -1.19 -9.85
CA PHE A 123 7.04 -1.14 -8.41
C PHE A 123 7.32 0.25 -7.85
N GLU A 124 6.50 0.64 -6.87
CA GLU A 124 6.57 1.95 -6.24
C GLU A 124 6.35 1.82 -4.73
N SER A 125 7.08 2.62 -3.96
CA SER A 125 6.89 2.84 -2.53
C SER A 125 6.38 4.26 -2.33
N VAL A 126 5.24 4.39 -1.67
CA VAL A 126 4.65 5.68 -1.30
C VAL A 126 4.68 5.82 0.20
N MET A 127 5.37 6.88 0.66
CA MET A 127 5.42 7.26 2.06
C MET A 127 4.71 8.60 2.28
N PRO A 128 4.04 8.79 3.44
CA PRO A 128 3.36 10.03 3.72
C PRO A 128 4.26 11.27 3.57
N ALA A 129 3.76 12.26 2.84
CA ALA A 129 4.41 13.54 2.55
C ALA A 129 5.72 13.47 1.74
N ILE A 130 6.04 12.33 1.14
CA ILE A 130 7.21 12.14 0.28
C ILE A 130 6.72 11.75 -1.12
N MET A 131 7.43 12.18 -2.16
CA MET A 131 7.15 11.72 -3.51
C MET A 131 7.38 10.21 -3.61
N PRO A 132 6.58 9.49 -4.42
CA PRO A 132 6.81 8.08 -4.66
C PRO A 132 8.23 7.79 -5.15
N ASP A 133 8.78 6.65 -4.73
CA ASP A 133 10.14 6.21 -5.08
C ASP A 133 10.18 4.69 -5.29
N GLN A 134 11.33 4.17 -5.70
CA GLN A 134 11.57 2.73 -5.84
C GLN A 134 11.53 2.01 -4.48
N LEU A 135 11.17 0.72 -4.51
CA LEU A 135 11.17 -0.11 -3.30
C LEU A 135 12.57 -0.25 -2.70
N VAL A 136 12.69 -0.02 -1.39
CA VAL A 136 13.94 -0.36 -0.66
C VAL A 136 14.03 -1.87 -0.39
N GLN A 137 15.22 -2.38 -0.04
CA GLN A 137 15.46 -3.82 0.18
C GLN A 137 14.43 -4.51 1.10
N ARG A 138 14.00 -3.82 2.17
CA ARG A 138 13.00 -4.36 3.10
C ARG A 138 11.62 -4.45 2.45
N GLU A 139 11.25 -3.46 1.65
CA GLU A 139 9.96 -3.40 0.94
C GLU A 139 9.92 -4.42 -0.19
N ILE A 140 11.03 -4.64 -0.90
CA ILE A 140 11.16 -5.72 -1.89
C ILE A 140 10.82 -7.07 -1.26
N GLN A 141 11.35 -7.35 -0.06
CA GLN A 141 11.04 -8.60 0.65
C GLN A 141 9.57 -8.69 1.04
N ILE A 142 9.01 -7.61 1.59
CA ILE A 142 7.59 -7.55 1.98
C ILE A 142 6.70 -7.78 0.76
N MET A 143 6.94 -7.04 -0.33
CA MET A 143 6.17 -7.14 -1.56
C MET A 143 6.27 -8.55 -2.14
N LEU A 144 7.46 -9.16 -2.13
CA LEU A 144 7.65 -10.54 -2.58
C LEU A 144 6.81 -11.52 -1.75
N ASP A 145 6.84 -11.40 -0.42
CA ASP A 145 6.12 -12.31 0.48
C ASP A 145 4.60 -12.13 0.35
N VAL A 146 4.11 -10.89 0.24
CA VAL A 146 2.69 -10.58 0.05
C VAL A 146 2.19 -11.05 -1.32
N LEU A 147 2.88 -10.69 -2.41
CA LEU A 147 2.50 -11.10 -3.76
C LEU A 147 2.55 -12.62 -3.93
N LYS A 148 3.43 -13.30 -3.18
CA LYS A 148 3.44 -14.77 -3.17
C LYS A 148 2.14 -15.29 -2.59
N GLN A 149 1.67 -14.72 -1.48
CA GLN A 149 0.40 -15.11 -0.91
C GLN A 149 -0.79 -14.77 -1.81
N VAL A 150 -0.75 -13.65 -2.55
CA VAL A 150 -1.74 -13.37 -3.60
C VAL A 150 -1.71 -14.46 -4.68
N SER A 151 -0.52 -14.81 -5.18
CA SER A 151 -0.36 -15.84 -6.23
C SER A 151 -0.81 -17.23 -5.77
N ASP A 152 -0.47 -17.62 -4.54
CA ASP A 152 -0.87 -18.90 -3.96
C ASP A 152 -2.40 -18.93 -3.73
N SER A 153 -3.00 -17.80 -3.33
CA SER A 153 -4.45 -17.68 -3.12
C SER A 153 -5.27 -17.83 -4.40
N MET A 154 -4.70 -17.46 -5.55
CA MET A 154 -5.34 -17.69 -6.86
C MET A 154 -5.54 -19.18 -7.16
N ASP A 155 -4.71 -20.05 -6.58
CA ASP A 155 -4.85 -21.50 -6.75
C ASP A 155 -5.88 -22.10 -5.76
N GLU A 156 -6.44 -21.27 -4.87
CA GLU A 156 -7.38 -21.65 -3.80
C GLU A 156 -8.65 -20.77 -3.80
N ILE A 157 -9.04 -20.21 -4.96
CA ILE A 157 -10.19 -19.30 -5.10
C ILE A 157 -11.49 -19.90 -4.55
N GLU A 158 -11.72 -21.20 -4.77
CA GLU A 158 -12.93 -21.88 -4.26
C GLU A 158 -13.03 -21.81 -2.74
N ALA A 159 -11.90 -21.87 -2.02
CA ALA A 159 -11.88 -21.74 -0.57
C ALA A 159 -12.23 -20.33 -0.12
N ILE A 160 -11.84 -19.30 -0.88
CA ILE A 160 -12.23 -17.91 -0.63
C ILE A 160 -13.73 -17.73 -0.85
N ILE A 161 -14.26 -18.23 -1.97
CA ILE A 161 -15.69 -18.14 -2.30
C ILE A 161 -16.52 -18.85 -1.22
N ALA A 162 -16.06 -19.98 -0.70
CA ALA A 162 -16.74 -20.74 0.34
C ALA A 162 -16.90 -19.98 1.68
N LEU A 163 -16.10 -18.94 1.93
CA LEU A 163 -16.27 -18.10 3.12
C LEU A 163 -17.56 -17.28 3.09
N ASN A 164 -18.08 -16.98 1.89
CA ASN A 164 -19.31 -16.21 1.67
C ASN A 164 -19.35 -14.92 2.52
N HIS A 165 -18.31 -14.09 2.37
CA HIS A 165 -18.14 -12.86 3.15
C HIS A 165 -19.00 -11.71 2.62
N ASP A 166 -19.31 -10.76 3.50
CA ASP A 166 -19.91 -9.48 3.11
C ASP A 166 -18.83 -8.42 2.94
N VAL A 167 -18.62 -7.98 1.70
CA VAL A 167 -17.61 -6.97 1.31
C VAL A 167 -17.73 -5.64 2.08
N ASN A 168 -18.89 -5.33 2.65
CA ASN A 168 -19.09 -4.07 3.38
C ASN A 168 -18.67 -4.18 4.85
N THR A 169 -18.64 -5.38 5.40
CA THR A 169 -18.44 -5.60 6.84
C THR A 169 -17.27 -6.52 7.15
N GLN A 170 -16.74 -7.25 6.17
CA GLN A 170 -15.74 -8.27 6.34
C GLN A 170 -14.62 -8.18 5.29
N ILE A 171 -13.43 -8.58 5.72
CA ILE A 171 -12.21 -8.64 4.92
C ILE A 171 -11.77 -10.10 4.85
N VAL A 172 -11.55 -10.62 3.64
CA VAL A 172 -10.96 -11.95 3.46
C VAL A 172 -9.51 -11.92 3.93
N HIS A 173 -9.14 -12.85 4.80
CA HIS A 173 -7.85 -12.85 5.46
C HIS A 173 -7.11 -14.16 5.23
N ARG A 174 -5.91 -14.07 4.64
CA ARG A 174 -4.97 -15.19 4.53
C ARG A 174 -3.92 -15.14 5.63
N TYR A 175 -3.78 -16.25 6.35
CA TYR A 175 -2.84 -16.38 7.46
C TYR A 175 -2.30 -17.80 7.55
N PHE A 176 -1.18 -17.96 8.27
CA PHE A 176 -0.62 -19.27 8.56
C PHE A 176 -1.22 -19.82 9.86
N ASP A 177 -1.95 -20.92 9.76
CA ASP A 177 -2.41 -21.68 10.90
C ASP A 177 -1.23 -22.51 11.45
N PHE A 178 -0.77 -22.17 12.66
CA PHE A 178 0.35 -22.85 13.30
C PHE A 178 0.01 -24.25 13.81
N ASP A 179 -1.26 -24.52 14.11
CA ASP A 179 -1.72 -25.83 14.58
C ASP A 179 -1.83 -26.80 13.41
N ALA A 180 -2.46 -26.36 12.31
CA ALA A 180 -2.57 -27.13 11.08
C ALA A 180 -1.30 -27.10 10.21
N LYS A 181 -0.35 -26.20 10.51
CA LYS A 181 0.91 -25.97 9.78
C LYS A 181 0.70 -25.68 8.29
N GLN A 182 -0.35 -24.95 7.97
CA GLN A 182 -0.69 -24.61 6.58
C GLN A 182 -1.23 -23.18 6.49
N TRP A 183 -1.14 -22.61 5.30
CA TRP A 183 -1.85 -21.38 5.00
C TRP A 183 -3.34 -21.68 4.89
N THR A 184 -4.16 -20.80 5.43
CA THR A 184 -5.62 -20.91 5.37
C THR A 184 -6.25 -19.54 5.26
N PHE A 185 -7.58 -19.53 5.12
CA PHE A 185 -8.36 -18.32 5.06
C PHE A 185 -9.29 -18.18 6.26
N GLY A 186 -9.61 -16.94 6.58
CA GLY A 186 -10.61 -16.56 7.56
C GLY A 186 -11.17 -15.20 7.22
N LEU A 187 -11.93 -14.63 8.16
CA LEU A 187 -12.55 -13.32 8.03
C LEU A 187 -12.06 -12.42 9.15
N LEU A 188 -11.76 -11.18 8.79
CA LEU A 188 -11.57 -10.08 9.72
C LEU A 188 -12.75 -9.13 9.60
N ASP A 189 -13.10 -8.45 10.68
CA ASP A 189 -14.05 -7.35 10.61
C ASP A 189 -13.43 -6.20 9.80
N MET A 190 -14.27 -5.50 9.04
CA MET A 190 -13.87 -4.27 8.35
C MET A 190 -13.32 -3.26 9.36
N ILE A 191 -12.22 -2.62 9.02
CA ILE A 191 -11.58 -1.65 9.90
C ILE A 191 -12.50 -0.43 10.02
N ALA A 192 -12.72 0.05 11.25
CA ALA A 192 -13.39 1.32 11.47
C ALA A 192 -12.59 2.45 10.79
N LEU A 193 -13.20 3.09 9.79
CA LEU A 193 -12.59 4.14 8.96
C LEU A 193 -12.58 5.50 9.64
N ASP A 194 -12.48 5.55 10.97
CA ASP A 194 -12.45 6.82 11.68
C ASP A 194 -11.04 7.45 11.59
N VAL A 195 -10.88 8.36 10.63
CA VAL A 195 -9.67 9.17 10.45
C VAL A 195 -9.80 10.50 11.22
N SER A 196 -10.81 10.64 12.10
CA SER A 196 -10.92 11.85 12.92
C SER A 196 -9.69 11.95 13.83
N VAL A 197 -8.90 12.98 13.59
CA VAL A 197 -7.87 13.39 14.56
C VAL A 197 -8.63 14.12 15.66
N PRO A 198 -8.69 13.59 16.90
CA PRO A 198 -9.35 14.30 17.98
C PRO A 198 -8.67 15.66 18.13
N PRO A 199 -9.44 16.76 18.19
CA PRO A 199 -8.84 18.09 18.31
C PRO A 199 -7.94 18.15 19.53
N PHE A 200 -6.80 18.84 19.41
CA PHE A 200 -5.91 19.06 20.54
C PHE A 200 -6.68 19.78 21.65
N LYS A 201 -6.92 19.07 22.76
CA LYS A 201 -7.65 19.63 23.90
C LYS A 201 -6.73 20.55 24.70
N LEU A 202 -6.83 21.84 24.43
CA LEU A 202 -6.30 22.87 25.33
C LEU A 202 -7.18 22.91 26.58
N ASN A 203 -6.57 22.82 27.75
CA ASN A 203 -7.26 23.08 29.02
C ASN A 203 -7.33 24.59 29.30
N GLU A 204 -8.31 25.03 30.08
CA GLU A 204 -8.58 26.46 30.32
C GLU A 204 -7.34 27.20 30.85
N SER A 205 -6.54 26.55 31.70
CA SER A 205 -5.29 27.13 32.21
C SER A 205 -4.22 27.35 31.14
N GLN A 206 -4.17 26.54 30.08
CA GLN A 206 -3.27 26.76 28.93
C GLN A 206 -3.78 27.91 28.06
N ILE A 207 -5.10 28.04 27.88
CA ILE A 207 -5.71 29.14 27.13
C ILE A 207 -5.45 30.47 27.86
N GLU A 208 -5.67 30.50 29.17
CA GLU A 208 -5.38 31.67 30.03
C GLU A 208 -3.90 32.02 30.01
N ALA A 209 -3.01 31.03 30.10
CA ALA A 209 -1.57 31.25 30.03
C ALA A 209 -1.14 31.82 28.67
N LEU A 210 -1.72 31.34 27.56
CA LEU A 210 -1.46 31.87 26.21
C LEU A 210 -2.00 33.29 26.04
N GLN A 211 -3.18 33.59 26.58
CA GLN A 211 -3.77 34.94 26.53
C GLN A 211 -3.03 35.95 27.41
N ALA A 212 -2.43 35.48 28.52
CA ALA A 212 -1.63 36.30 29.43
C ALA A 212 -0.20 36.56 28.91
N GLN A 213 0.27 35.85 27.88
CA GLN A 213 1.56 36.15 27.29
C GLN A 213 1.52 37.53 26.60
N PRO A 214 2.58 38.33 26.74
CA PRO A 214 2.68 39.60 26.04
C PRO A 214 2.54 39.37 24.54
N LYS A 215 1.58 40.07 23.93
CA LYS A 215 1.38 40.03 22.48
C LYS A 215 2.59 40.68 21.83
N HIS A 216 3.46 39.85 21.27
CA HIS A 216 4.52 40.31 20.40
C HIS A 216 3.95 40.47 18.99
N GLU A 217 4.11 41.64 18.38
CA GLU A 217 3.99 41.77 16.92
C GLU A 217 5.19 41.06 16.28
N LEU A 218 5.13 39.74 16.27
CA LEU A 218 6.02 38.90 15.48
C LEU A 218 5.41 38.79 14.10
N ALA A 219 6.04 39.43 13.11
CA ALA A 219 5.83 39.06 11.72
C ALA A 219 6.42 37.66 11.53
N LEU A 220 5.60 36.64 11.73
CA LEU A 220 5.91 35.28 11.33
C LEU A 220 5.78 35.23 9.82
N GLU A 221 6.90 35.39 9.13
CA GLU A 221 7.02 34.94 7.75
C GLU A 221 7.04 33.42 7.79
N ILE A 222 5.85 32.84 7.63
CA ILE A 222 5.72 31.41 7.45
C ILE A 222 5.76 31.22 5.94
N ASP A 223 6.84 30.61 5.44
CA ASP A 223 6.87 30.04 4.09
C ASP A 223 5.92 28.83 4.08
N ILE A 224 4.63 29.14 4.06
CA ILE A 224 3.59 28.15 3.88
C ILE A 224 3.62 27.82 2.40
N ALA A 225 4.28 26.72 2.04
CA ALA A 225 4.17 26.22 0.68
C ALA A 225 2.68 26.01 0.31
N TYR A 226 1.84 25.54 1.26
CA TYR A 226 0.38 25.41 1.12
C TYR A 226 -0.37 25.47 2.46
N THR A 227 -1.32 26.41 2.59
CA THR A 227 -2.21 26.53 3.76
C THR A 227 -3.24 25.40 3.74
N PRO A 228 -3.49 24.70 4.86
CA PRO A 228 -4.67 23.85 4.96
C PRO A 228 -5.90 24.75 4.88
N ILE A 229 -6.71 24.59 3.83
CA ILE A 229 -8.05 25.18 3.79
C ILE A 229 -8.87 24.31 4.75
N MET A 230 -9.14 24.83 5.94
CA MET A 230 -10.18 24.26 6.79
C MET A 230 -11.52 24.72 6.21
N MET A 231 -12.35 23.76 5.78
CA MET A 231 -13.78 24.00 5.57
C MET A 231 -14.51 23.92 6.91
#